data_AF-A0AAU4X602-F1
#
_entry.id   AF-A0AAU4X602-F1
#
_cell.length_a   1.000
_cell.length_b   1.000
_cell.length_c   1.000
_cell.angle_alpha   90.00
_cell.angle_beta   90.00
_cell.angle_gamma   90.00
#
_symmetry.space_group_name_H-M   'P 1'
#
loop_
_entity.id
_entity.type
_entity.pdbx_description
1 polymer ?
#
loop_
_entity_poly.entity_id
_entity_poly.type
_entity_poly.pdbx_seq_one_letter_code
_entity_poly.pdbx_strand_id
1 'polypeptide(L)'
;MERQARQLLEELGAAKPVTDPAGELQRVAGEIVAMKDAAARLVQGLTSMRYVGATGAEQLRAEVAVYERALDRAAKVLAEMVKLGLEARQVGLAEAQGALIAQAIRAILGELRLTPEQQALVPDVVPRHLRALSAADGGEREAGA
;
A
#
# COMPACT_ATOMS: atom_id res chain seq x y z
N MET A 1 12.20 -36.98 -2.65
CA MET A 1 12.15 -35.68 -3.36
C MET A 1 10.94 -35.56 -4.28
N GLU A 2 10.74 -36.45 -5.25
CA GLU A 2 9.68 -36.31 -6.27
C GLU A 2 8.23 -36.30 -5.73
N ARG A 3 7.93 -37.10 -4.68
CA ARG A 3 6.62 -37.09 -3.99
C ARG A 3 6.37 -35.81 -3.19
N GLN A 4 7.42 -35.25 -2.59
CA GLN A 4 7.36 -34.00 -1.81
C GLN A 4 7.17 -32.79 -2.73
N ALA A 5 7.82 -32.80 -3.90
CA ALA A 5 7.63 -31.79 -4.93
C ALA A 5 6.21 -31.84 -5.54
N ARG A 6 5.65 -33.04 -5.75
CA ARG A 6 4.25 -33.21 -6.19
C ARG A 6 3.24 -32.74 -5.15
N GLN A 7 3.45 -33.05 -3.87
CA GLN A 7 2.59 -32.54 -2.80
C GLN A 7 2.63 -31.02 -2.69
N LEU A 8 3.81 -30.40 -2.78
CA LEU A 8 3.93 -28.94 -2.78
C LEU A 8 3.20 -28.30 -3.97
N LEU A 9 3.27 -28.91 -5.15
CA LEU A 9 2.55 -28.45 -6.35
C LEU A 9 1.03 -28.62 -6.23
N GLU A 10 0.55 -29.68 -5.57
CA GLU A 10 -0.88 -29.88 -5.26
C GLU A 10 -1.37 -28.89 -4.20
N GLU A 11 -0.58 -28.62 -3.15
CA GLU A 11 -0.89 -27.63 -2.11
C GLU A 11 -0.93 -26.20 -2.64
N LEU A 12 -0.09 -25.90 -3.65
CA LEU A 12 -0.10 -24.60 -4.34
C LEU A 12 -1.37 -24.37 -5.18
N GLY A 13 -2.11 -25.44 -5.52
CA GLY A 13 -3.33 -25.37 -6.32
C GLY A 13 -3.15 -24.68 -7.68
N ALA A 14 -4.23 -24.58 -8.45
CA ALA A 14 -4.24 -23.65 -9.59
C ALA A 14 -4.28 -22.22 -9.01
N ALA A 15 -3.14 -21.54 -9.01
CA ALA A 15 -3.04 -20.16 -8.53
C ALA A 15 -4.13 -19.31 -9.19
N LYS A 16 -4.93 -18.63 -8.38
CA LYS A 16 -6.01 -17.77 -8.88
C LYS A 16 -5.40 -16.62 -9.69
N PRO A 17 -6.01 -16.23 -10.82
CA PRO A 17 -5.57 -15.06 -11.56
C PRO A 17 -5.55 -13.80 -10.68
N VAL A 18 -4.52 -12.98 -10.83
CA VAL A 18 -4.45 -11.65 -10.19
C VAL A 18 -5.43 -10.73 -10.93
N THR A 19 -6.49 -10.31 -10.24
CA THR A 19 -7.56 -9.46 -10.81
C THR A 19 -7.33 -7.97 -10.60
N ASP A 20 -6.55 -7.61 -9.57
CA ASP A 20 -6.12 -6.24 -9.29
C ASP A 20 -4.60 -6.18 -9.13
N PRO A 21 -3.85 -6.13 -10.25
CA PRO A 21 -2.40 -6.13 -10.22
C PRO A 21 -1.82 -4.83 -9.61
N ALA A 22 -2.55 -3.72 -9.66
CA ALA A 22 -2.10 -2.46 -9.09
C ALA A 22 -2.18 -2.46 -7.57
N GLY A 23 -3.30 -2.92 -7.00
CA GLY A 23 -3.46 -3.07 -5.56
C GLY A 23 -2.54 -4.15 -4.97
N GLU A 24 -2.32 -5.25 -5.70
CA GLU A 24 -1.33 -6.26 -5.31
C GLU A 24 0.09 -5.68 -5.26
N LEU A 25 0.50 -4.92 -6.28
CA LEU A 25 1.81 -4.30 -6.33
C LEU A 25 2.02 -3.30 -5.18
N GLN A 26 1.00 -2.52 -4.82
CA GLN A 26 1.04 -1.63 -3.65
C GLN A 26 1.25 -2.40 -2.34
N ARG A 27 0.53 -3.50 -2.13
CA ARG A 27 0.69 -4.34 -0.94
C ARG A 27 2.10 -4.92 -0.86
N VAL A 28 2.57 -5.52 -1.94
CA VAL A 28 3.92 -6.09 -2.01
C VAL A 28 4.99 -5.02 -1.80
N ALA A 29 4.82 -3.81 -2.36
CA ALA A 29 5.72 -2.70 -2.12
C ALA A 29 5.76 -2.31 -0.62
N GLY A 30 4.61 -2.27 0.04
CA GLY A 30 4.52 -2.05 1.49
C GLY A 30 5.26 -3.10 2.30
N GLU A 31 5.07 -4.38 1.98
CA GLU A 31 5.80 -5.49 2.63
C GLU A 31 7.32 -5.40 2.44
N ILE A 32 7.77 -5.04 1.23
CA ILE A 32 9.19 -4.85 0.92
C ILE A 32 9.78 -3.70 1.74
N VAL A 33 9.05 -2.57 1.86
CA VAL A 33 9.49 -1.43 2.68
C VAL A 33 9.55 -1.80 4.16
N ALA A 34 8.52 -2.49 4.67
CA ALA A 34 8.50 -2.96 6.06
C ALA A 34 9.66 -3.94 6.36
N MET A 35 9.96 -4.85 5.42
CA MET A 35 11.11 -5.75 5.51
C MET A 35 12.44 -4.99 5.50
N LYS A 36 12.58 -3.97 4.63
CA LYS A 36 13.76 -3.09 4.62
C LYS A 36 13.93 -2.39 5.96
N ASP A 37 12.86 -1.88 6.57
CA ASP A 37 12.92 -1.23 7.89
C ASP A 37 13.28 -2.22 9.01
N ALA A 38 12.74 -3.44 8.97
CA ALA A 38 13.12 -4.49 9.90
C ALA A 38 14.61 -4.85 9.78
N ALA A 39 15.11 -5.02 8.55
CA ALA A 39 16.52 -5.29 8.29
C ALA A 39 17.43 -4.12 8.69
N ALA A 40 16.97 -2.87 8.52
CA ALA A 40 17.69 -1.69 8.98
C ALA A 40 17.90 -1.72 10.51
N ARG A 41 16.87 -2.10 11.27
CA ARG A 41 16.96 -2.25 12.74
C ARG A 41 17.98 -3.31 13.15
N LEU A 42 18.08 -4.42 12.41
CA LEU A 42 19.09 -5.45 12.66
C LEU A 42 20.51 -4.89 12.45
N VAL A 43 20.73 -4.14 11.36
CA VAL A 43 22.04 -3.53 11.07
C VAL A 43 22.41 -2.45 12.09
N GLN A 44 21.45 -1.65 12.57
CA GLN A 44 21.68 -0.64 13.62
C GLN A 44 22.20 -1.25 14.92
N GLY A 45 21.84 -2.49 15.23
CA GLY A 45 22.33 -3.21 16.40
C GLY A 45 23.77 -3.74 16.27
N LEU A 46 24.41 -3.62 15.11
CA LEU A 46 25.74 -4.17 14.87
C LEU A 46 26.85 -3.23 15.34
N THR A 47 27.81 -3.76 16.10
CA THR A 47 29.06 -3.06 16.43
C THR A 47 30.07 -3.09 15.26
N SER A 48 29.97 -4.07 14.37
CA SER A 48 30.81 -4.20 13.18
C SER A 48 30.04 -4.92 12.07
N MET A 49 30.24 -4.49 10.82
CA MET A 49 29.63 -5.11 9.64
C MET A 49 30.27 -6.44 9.24
N ARG A 50 31.49 -6.71 9.71
CA ARG A 50 32.28 -7.90 9.35
C ARG A 50 32.66 -8.71 10.58
N TYR A 51 32.91 -9.99 10.37
CA TYR A 51 33.40 -10.91 11.40
C TYR A 51 34.40 -11.90 10.79
N VAL A 52 35.25 -12.49 11.63
CA VAL A 52 36.19 -13.54 11.22
C VAL A 52 35.54 -14.89 11.48
N GLY A 53 35.38 -15.69 10.41
CA GLY A 53 34.80 -17.03 10.50
C GLY A 53 35.76 -18.07 11.06
N ALA A 54 35.27 -19.29 11.28
CA ALA A 54 36.07 -20.40 11.82
C ALA A 54 37.31 -20.75 10.97
N THR A 55 37.32 -20.39 9.70
CA THR A 55 38.44 -20.58 8.77
C THR A 55 39.47 -19.45 8.80
N GLY A 56 39.30 -18.44 9.66
CA GLY A 56 40.15 -17.25 9.71
C GLY A 56 39.87 -16.21 8.62
N ALA A 57 38.93 -16.49 7.70
CA ALA A 57 38.53 -15.55 6.66
C ALA A 57 37.55 -14.49 7.19
N GLU A 58 37.73 -13.24 6.78
CA GLU A 58 36.77 -12.16 7.04
C GLU A 58 35.52 -12.34 6.19
N GLN A 59 34.35 -12.21 6.81
CA GLN A 59 33.05 -12.40 6.20
C GLN A 59 32.10 -11.24 6.54
N LEU A 60 31.16 -10.98 5.64
CA LEU A 60 30.07 -10.03 5.87
C LEU A 60 29.02 -10.67 6.78
N ARG A 61 28.49 -9.87 7.71
CA ARG A 61 27.34 -10.29 8.52
C ARG A 61 26.08 -10.41 7.67
N ALA A 62 25.28 -11.45 7.96
CA ALA A 62 24.09 -11.77 7.18
C ALA A 62 23.05 -10.64 7.21
N GLU A 63 22.93 -9.94 8.32
CA GLU A 63 22.05 -8.79 8.52
C GLU A 63 22.35 -7.68 7.51
N VAL A 64 23.63 -7.42 7.23
CA VAL A 64 24.06 -6.42 6.24
C VAL A 64 23.67 -6.87 4.83
N ALA A 65 23.86 -8.16 4.51
CA ALA A 65 23.45 -8.71 3.22
C ALA A 65 21.91 -8.71 3.03
N VAL A 66 21.15 -8.98 4.10
CA VAL A 66 19.68 -8.92 4.07
C VAL A 66 19.21 -7.49 3.86
N TYR A 67 19.80 -6.53 4.58
CA TYR A 67 19.45 -5.11 4.45
C TYR A 67 19.77 -4.56 3.05
N GLU A 68 20.94 -4.85 2.51
CA GLU A 68 21.32 -4.44 1.15
C GLU A 68 20.33 -4.96 0.10
N ARG A 69 19.96 -6.25 0.18
CA ARG A 69 18.97 -6.84 -0.74
C ARG A 69 17.56 -6.28 -0.55
N ALA A 70 17.21 -5.83 0.66
CA ALA A 70 15.92 -5.21 0.92
C ALA A 70 15.90 -3.76 0.37
N LEU A 71 17.00 -3.03 0.49
CA LEU A 71 17.19 -1.72 -0.13
C LEU A 71 17.05 -1.78 -1.65
N ASP A 72 17.75 -2.70 -2.31
CA ASP A 72 17.70 -2.87 -3.76
C ASP A 72 16.28 -3.20 -4.25
N ARG A 73 15.59 -4.12 -3.57
CA ARG A 73 14.19 -4.46 -3.90
C ARG A 73 13.22 -3.31 -3.66
N ALA A 74 13.38 -2.57 -2.57
CA ALA A 74 12.56 -1.39 -2.28
C ALA A 74 12.76 -0.31 -3.36
N ALA A 75 13.99 -0.02 -3.73
CA ALA A 75 14.29 0.95 -4.79
C ALA A 75 13.67 0.53 -6.14
N LYS A 76 13.79 -0.74 -6.51
CA LYS A 76 13.23 -1.29 -7.76
C LYS A 76 11.70 -1.22 -7.80
N VAL A 77 11.02 -1.69 -6.75
CA VAL A 77 9.55 -1.72 -6.75
C VAL A 77 8.98 -0.30 -6.76
N LEU A 78 9.56 0.62 -5.98
CA LEU A 78 9.11 2.01 -5.95
C LEU A 78 9.36 2.72 -7.29
N ALA A 79 10.52 2.49 -7.93
CA ALA A 79 10.80 3.04 -9.26
C ALA A 79 9.82 2.53 -10.32
N GLU A 80 9.48 1.23 -10.31
CA GLU A 80 8.47 0.66 -11.22
C GLU A 80 7.09 1.25 -10.94
N MET A 81 6.72 1.49 -9.68
CA MET A 81 5.43 2.12 -9.36
C MET A 81 5.31 3.54 -9.91
N VAL A 82 6.38 4.33 -9.78
CA VAL A 82 6.46 5.68 -10.36
C VAL A 82 6.35 5.61 -11.89
N LYS A 83 7.12 4.71 -12.52
CA LYS A 83 7.11 4.52 -13.98
C LYS A 83 5.75 4.09 -14.53
N LEU A 84 5.01 3.27 -13.79
CA LEU A 84 3.65 2.86 -14.15
C LEU A 84 2.61 3.97 -13.97
N GLY A 85 3.00 5.14 -13.44
CA GLY A 85 2.11 6.26 -13.18
C GLY A 85 1.03 5.93 -12.15
N LEU A 86 1.32 5.03 -11.21
CA LEU A 86 0.33 4.56 -10.23
C LEU A 86 -0.16 5.69 -9.32
N GLU A 87 0.66 6.70 -9.05
CA GLU A 87 0.26 7.89 -8.28
C GLU A 87 -0.82 8.69 -9.03
N ALA A 88 -0.58 9.01 -10.30
CA ALA A 88 -1.56 9.72 -11.14
C ALA A 88 -2.85 8.91 -11.34
N ARG A 89 -2.74 7.59 -11.50
CA ARG A 89 -3.91 6.70 -11.61
C ARG A 89 -4.72 6.65 -10.32
N GLN A 90 -4.07 6.62 -9.15
CA GLN A 90 -4.76 6.64 -7.85
C GLN A 90 -5.51 7.95 -7.64
N VAL A 91 -4.85 9.08 -7.89
CA VAL A 91 -5.49 10.40 -7.81
C VAL A 91 -6.68 10.46 -8.78
N GLY A 92 -6.49 10.04 -10.04
CA GLY A 92 -7.57 10.02 -11.04
C GLY A 92 -8.74 9.10 -10.65
N LEU A 93 -8.48 7.94 -10.04
CA LEU A 93 -9.54 7.06 -9.53
C LEU A 93 -10.29 7.69 -8.36
N ALA A 94 -9.57 8.29 -7.41
CA ALA A 94 -10.19 8.99 -6.28
C ALA A 94 -11.04 10.19 -6.75
N GLU A 95 -10.56 10.96 -7.72
CA GLU A 95 -11.30 12.06 -8.34
C GLU A 95 -12.54 11.56 -9.07
N ALA A 96 -12.43 10.51 -9.88
CA ALA A 96 -13.57 9.91 -10.58
C ALA A 96 -14.63 9.38 -9.61
N GLN A 97 -14.20 8.73 -8.52
CA GLN A 97 -15.11 8.23 -7.50
C GLN A 97 -15.77 9.37 -6.72
N GLY A 98 -15.03 10.44 -6.40
CA GLY A 98 -15.59 11.66 -5.82
C GLY A 98 -16.62 12.33 -6.73
N ALA A 99 -16.36 12.35 -8.04
CA ALA A 99 -17.29 12.88 -9.03
C ALA A 99 -18.59 12.05 -9.10
N LEU A 100 -18.50 10.73 -9.06
CA LEU A 100 -19.66 9.83 -9.02
C LEU A 100 -20.51 10.04 -7.77
N ILE A 101 -19.88 10.13 -6.59
CA ILE A 101 -20.59 10.40 -5.33
C ILE A 101 -21.28 11.77 -5.38
N ALA A 102 -20.58 12.81 -5.86
CA ALA A 102 -21.17 14.15 -5.98
C ALA A 102 -22.35 14.17 -6.98
N GLN A 103 -22.27 13.40 -8.07
CA GLN A 103 -23.37 13.25 -9.01
C GLN A 103 -24.57 12.54 -8.37
N ALA A 104 -24.35 11.47 -7.63
CA ALA A 104 -25.39 10.75 -6.92
C ALA A 104 -26.10 11.65 -5.88
N ILE A 105 -25.34 12.41 -5.09
CA ILE A 105 -25.91 13.36 -4.11
C ILE A 105 -26.75 14.42 -4.83
N ARG A 106 -26.28 15.00 -5.94
CA ARG A 106 -27.06 15.98 -6.71
C ARG A 106 -28.36 15.38 -7.25
N ALA A 107 -28.34 14.14 -7.74
CA ALA A 107 -29.54 13.45 -8.20
C ALA A 107 -30.55 13.26 -7.07
N ILE A 108 -30.08 12.75 -5.92
CA ILE A 108 -30.90 12.57 -4.71
C ILE A 108 -31.54 13.90 -4.28
N LEU A 109 -30.76 14.97 -4.14
CA LEU A 109 -31.27 16.27 -3.72
C LEU A 109 -32.26 16.87 -4.73
N GLY A 110 -32.06 16.62 -6.03
CA GLY A 110 -33.00 17.02 -7.08
C GLY A 110 -34.35 16.31 -6.99
N GLU A 111 -34.36 15.06 -6.53
CA GLU A 111 -35.59 14.27 -6.34
C GLU A 111 -36.33 14.60 -5.03
N LEU A 112 -35.62 15.07 -3.99
CA LEU A 112 -36.18 15.34 -2.66
C LEU A 112 -37.11 16.57 -2.57
N ARG A 113 -37.31 17.32 -3.67
CA ARG A 113 -38.22 18.49 -3.75
C ARG A 113 -38.06 19.46 -2.58
N LEU A 114 -36.82 19.88 -2.32
CA LEU A 114 -36.47 20.79 -1.23
C LEU A 114 -37.17 22.16 -1.37
N THR A 115 -37.53 22.78 -0.23
CA THR A 115 -37.99 24.18 -0.24
C THR A 115 -36.84 25.13 -0.59
N PRO A 116 -37.12 26.38 -1.04
CA PRO A 116 -36.06 27.35 -1.33
C PRO A 116 -35.10 27.56 -0.16
N GLU A 117 -35.61 27.57 1.07
CA GLU A 117 -34.81 27.75 2.29
C GLU A 117 -33.92 26.52 2.55
N GLN A 118 -34.42 25.31 2.31
CA GLN A 118 -33.63 24.08 2.43
C GLN A 118 -32.56 23.96 1.34
N GLN A 119 -32.90 24.35 0.11
CA GLN A 119 -31.96 24.37 -1.01
C GLN A 119 -30.80 25.33 -0.76
N ALA A 120 -31.06 26.47 -0.10
CA ALA A 120 -30.02 27.43 0.27
C ALA A 120 -29.00 26.87 1.28
N LEU A 121 -29.37 25.86 2.07
CA LEU A 121 -28.47 25.20 3.03
C LEU A 121 -27.58 24.13 2.40
N VAL A 122 -27.92 23.62 1.21
CA VAL A 122 -27.21 22.51 0.56
C VAL A 122 -25.71 22.78 0.36
N PRO A 123 -25.28 23.96 -0.14
CA PRO A 123 -23.86 24.25 -0.38
C PRO A 123 -23.02 24.27 0.91
N ASP A 124 -23.63 24.43 2.08
CA ASP A 124 -22.93 24.45 3.37
C ASP A 124 -23.00 23.10 4.08
N VAL A 125 -24.19 22.49 4.11
CA VAL A 125 -24.44 21.25 4.86
C VAL A 125 -23.72 20.07 4.23
N VAL A 126 -23.84 19.88 2.91
CA VAL A 126 -23.27 18.71 2.23
C VAL A 126 -21.74 18.69 2.33
N PRO A 127 -20.99 19.77 1.99
CA PRO A 127 -19.53 19.74 2.09
C PRO A 127 -19.02 19.62 3.52
N ARG A 128 -19.77 20.12 4.52
CA ARG A 128 -19.40 19.95 5.94
C ARG A 128 -19.40 18.47 6.34
N HIS A 129 -20.43 17.71 5.95
CA HIS A 129 -20.51 16.29 6.26
C HIS A 129 -19.50 15.45 5.47
N LEU A 130 -19.29 15.75 4.19
CA LEU A 130 -18.28 15.05 3.38
C LEU A 130 -16.86 15.24 3.94
N ARG A 131 -16.51 16.46 4.37
CA ARG A 131 -15.22 16.74 5.03
C ARG A 131 -15.06 15.99 6.36
N ALA A 132 -16.13 15.87 7.14
CA ALA A 132 -16.10 15.12 8.39
C ALA A 132 -15.81 13.63 8.16
N LEU A 133 -16.39 13.03 7.11
CA LEU A 133 -16.09 11.65 6.72
C LEU A 133 -14.62 11.48 6.29
N SER A 134 -14.07 12.39 5.48
CA SER A 134 -12.66 12.32 5.08
C SER A 134 -11.69 12.46 6.26
N ALA A 135 -12.02 13.28 7.26
CA ALA A 135 -11.19 13.45 8.46
C ALA A 135 -11.21 12.20 9.36
N ALA A 136 -12.34 11.50 9.44
CA ALA A 136 -12.45 10.25 10.20
C ALA A 136 -11.65 9.10 9.56
N ASP A 137 -11.74 8.93 8.24
CA ASP A 137 -10.99 7.91 7.49
C ASP A 137 -9.46 8.14 7.54
N GLY A 138 -9.01 9.40 7.61
CA GLY A 138 -7.60 9.73 7.84
C GLY A 138 -7.10 9.36 9.25
N GLY A 139 -7.92 9.57 10.28
CA GLY A 139 -7.58 9.27 11.67
C GLY A 139 -7.54 7.77 12.00
N GLU A 140 -8.37 6.96 11.34
CA GLU A 140 -8.37 5.50 11.52
C GLU A 140 -7.15 4.83 10.88
N ARG A 141 -6.65 5.36 9.76
CA ARG A 141 -5.44 4.84 9.09
C ARG A 141 -4.15 5.14 9.84
N GLU A 142 -4.08 6.26 10.55
CA GLU A 142 -2.92 6.60 11.40
C GLU A 142 -2.90 5.84 12.73
N ALA A 143 -4.06 5.41 13.25
CA ALA A 143 -4.14 4.65 14.51
C ALA A 143 -3.88 3.13 14.35
N GLY A 144 -3.84 2.64 13.11
CA GLY A 144 -3.65 1.21 12.78
C GLY A 144 -2.29 0.83 12.18
N ALA A 145 -1.34 1.77 12.10
CA ALA A 145 0.04 1.56 11.63
C ALA A 145 1.03 1.56 12.80
#